data_AF-A0A9E5K1Q7-F1
#
_entry.id   AF-A0A9E5K1Q7-F1
#
_cell.length_a   1.000
_cell.length_b   1.000
_cell.length_c   1.000
_cell.angle_alpha   90.00
_cell.angle_beta   90.00
_cell.angle_gamma   90.00
#
_symmetry.space_group_name_H-M   'P 1'
#
loop_
_entity.id
_entity.type
_entity.pdbx_description
1 polymer ?
#
loop_
_entity_poly.entity_id
_entity_poly.type
_entity_poly.pdbx_seq_one_letter_code
_entity_poly.pdbx_strand_id
1 'polypeptide(L)' 'ASVAAASVLAKVSRDRQMREFAAQHAHWSFETNKGYPCPKHRAGLREHGVSPLHRTSWAFMANLGLAPRA' A
#
# COMPACT_ATOMS: atom_id res chain seq x y z
N ALA A 1 28.98 -4.42 -1.22
CA ALA A 1 28.56 -3.04 -0.93
C ALA A 1 27.39 -2.57 -1.81
N SER A 2 27.43 -2.77 -3.13
CA SER A 2 26.45 -2.20 -4.08
C SER A 2 24.99 -2.62 -3.83
N VAL A 3 24.72 -3.87 -3.45
CA VAL A 3 23.36 -4.35 -3.16
C VAL A 3 22.76 -3.67 -1.92
N ALA A 4 23.55 -3.48 -0.87
CA ALA A 4 23.11 -2.81 0.35
C ALA A 4 22.81 -1.32 0.12
N ALA A 5 23.67 -0.63 -0.65
CA ALA A 5 23.41 0.76 -1.03
C ALA A 5 22.13 0.89 -1.87
N ALA A 6 21.94 0.00 -2.84
CA ALA A 6 20.73 -0.02 -3.69
C ALA A 6 19.45 -0.26 -2.88
N SER A 7 19.47 -1.19 -1.92
CA SER A 7 18.28 -1.50 -1.10
C SER A 7 17.87 -0.31 -0.22
N VAL A 8 18.84 0.42 0.35
CA VAL A 8 18.58 1.65 1.11
C VAL A 8 17.94 2.72 0.22
N LEU A 9 18.50 2.98 -0.96
CA LEU A 9 17.95 3.95 -1.90
C LEU A 9 16.52 3.59 -2.33
N ALA A 10 16.28 2.32 -2.65
CA ALA A 10 14.96 1.83 -3.02
C ALA A 10 13.94 2.05 -1.89
N LYS A 11 14.30 1.68 -0.65
CA LYS A 11 13.42 1.83 0.52
C LYS A 11 13.09 3.29 0.81
N VAL A 12 14.10 4.15 0.90
CA VAL A 12 13.91 5.58 1.22
C VAL A 12 13.06 6.26 0.15
N SER A 13 13.28 5.93 -1.13
CA SER A 13 12.49 6.47 -2.25
C SER A 13 11.04 6.01 -2.18
N ARG A 14 10.81 4.71 -1.96
CA ARG A 14 9.46 4.13 -1.85
C ARG A 14 8.68 4.73 -0.69
N ASP A 15 9.33 4.92 0.46
CA ASP A 15 8.69 5.46 1.66
C ASP A 15 8.29 6.93 1.52
N ARG A 16 9.05 7.70 0.73
CA ARG A 16 8.73 9.08 0.37
C ARG A 16 7.48 9.14 -0.50
N GLN A 17 7.43 8.35 -1.58
CA GLN A 17 6.27 8.26 -2.46
C GLN A 17 4.99 7.89 -1.70
N MET A 18 5.06 6.96 -0.74
CA MET A 18 3.87 6.60 0.05
C MET A 18 3.36 7.72 0.95
N ARG A 19 4.23 8.60 1.44
CA ARG A 19 3.80 9.79 2.18
C ARG A 19 3.15 10.81 1.26
N GLU A 20 3.67 10.98 0.05
CA GLU A 20 3.06 11.86 -0.96
C GLU A 20 1.67 11.35 -1.38
N PHE A 21 1.54 10.04 -1.63
CA PHE A 21 0.25 9.43 -1.95
C PHE A 21 -0.76 9.52 -0.82
N ALA A 22 -0.34 9.47 0.44
CA ALA A 22 -1.25 9.62 1.58
C ALA A 22 -2.02 10.96 1.56
N ALA A 23 -1.42 12.03 1.03
CA ALA A 23 -2.09 13.31 0.90
C ALA A 23 -3.28 13.27 -0.07
N GLN A 24 -3.20 12.44 -1.12
CA GLN A 24 -4.26 12.26 -2.13
C GLN A 24 -5.19 11.07 -1.80
N HIS A 25 -4.74 10.17 -0.94
CA HIS A 25 -5.39 8.90 -0.60
C HIS A 25 -5.40 8.67 0.92
N ALA A 26 -6.07 9.57 1.66
CA ALA A 26 -6.02 9.62 3.12
C ALA A 26 -6.60 8.39 3.83
N HIS A 27 -7.50 7.65 3.19
CA HIS A 27 -8.28 6.58 3.81
C HIS A 27 -7.49 5.31 4.18
N TRP A 28 -6.30 5.10 3.62
CA TRP A 28 -5.55 3.84 3.75
C TRP A 28 -4.27 3.96 4.58
N SER A 29 -4.02 5.11 5.20
CA SER A 29 -2.85 5.40 6.05
C SER A 29 -1.48 5.08 5.43
N PHE A 30 -1.32 5.39 4.13
CA PHE A 30 -0.11 5.06 3.36
C PHE A 30 1.17 5.67 3.94
N GLU A 31 1.08 6.81 4.60
CA GLU A 31 2.18 7.49 5.27
C GLU A 31 2.81 6.67 6.39
N THR A 32 2.03 5.81 7.05
CA THR A 32 2.52 4.94 8.13
C THR A 32 2.79 3.52 7.68
N ASN A 33 1.89 2.92 6.90
CA ASN A 33 1.98 1.49 6.55
C ASN A 33 2.61 1.20 5.19
N LYS A 34 2.86 2.20 4.36
CA LYS A 34 3.53 2.05 3.05
C LYS A 34 2.80 1.09 2.08
N GLY A 35 1.51 0.82 2.30
CA GLY A 35 0.71 -0.12 1.52
C GLY A 35 0.78 -1.57 2.01
N TYR A 36 1.46 -1.85 3.12
CA TYR A 36 1.36 -3.15 3.77
C TYR A 36 -0.02 -3.33 4.41
N PRO A 37 -0.60 -4.53 4.37
CA PRO A 37 -1.98 -4.79 4.79
C PRO A 37 -2.13 -4.84 6.32
N CYS A 38 -1.73 -3.78 7.02
CA CYS A 38 -1.90 -3.63 8.47
C CYS A 38 -3.38 -3.43 8.85
N PRO A 39 -3.76 -3.54 10.14
CA PRO A 39 -5.16 -3.36 10.57
C PRO A 39 -5.82 -2.08 10.05
N LYS A 40 -5.12 -0.92 10.12
CA LYS A 40 -5.64 0.36 9.61
C LYS A 40 -5.85 0.35 8.09
N HIS A 41 -4.90 -0.21 7.34
CA HIS A 41 -5.02 -0.33 5.89
C HIS A 41 -6.21 -1.20 5.48
N ARG A 42 -6.39 -2.33 6.16
CA ARG A 42 -7.53 -3.24 5.92
C ARG A 42 -8.86 -2.61 6.34
N ALA A 43 -8.89 -1.81 7.40
CA ALA A 43 -10.08 -1.04 7.77
C ALA A 43 -10.45 -0.05 6.67
N GLY A 44 -9.49 0.74 6.18
CA GLY A 44 -9.71 1.66 5.05
C GLY A 44 -10.19 0.95 3.78
N LEU A 45 -9.63 -0.22 3.46
CA LEU A 45 -10.10 -1.05 2.34
C LEU A 45 -11.55 -1.54 2.50
N ARG A 46 -11.98 -1.86 3.71
CA ARG A 46 -13.36 -2.30 3.99
C ARG A 46 -14.35 -1.15 3.94
N GLU A 47 -13.96 0.01 4.44
CA GLU A 47 -14.83 1.18 4.56
C GLU A 47 -14.94 1.97 3.25
N HIS A 48 -13.81 2.17 2.56
CA HIS A 48 -13.72 3.06 1.40
C HIS A 48 -13.42 2.31 0.08
N GLY A 49 -13.27 0.99 0.12
CA GLY A 49 -12.90 0.19 -1.05
C GLY A 49 -11.44 0.37 -1.47
N VAL A 50 -11.15 0.03 -2.73
CA VAL A 50 -9.80 0.11 -3.30
C VAL A 50 -9.53 1.49 -3.90
N SER A 51 -8.30 1.99 -3.70
CA SER A 51 -7.77 3.13 -4.45
C SER A 51 -7.08 2.67 -5.76
N PRO A 52 -6.83 3.59 -6.72
CA PRO A 52 -6.04 3.28 -7.92
C PRO A 52 -4.62 2.76 -7.66
N LEU A 53 -4.07 2.98 -6.45
CA LEU A 53 -2.73 2.50 -6.07
C LEU A 53 -2.73 1.04 -5.61
N HIS A 54 -3.90 0.46 -5.33
CA HIS A 54 -3.98 -0.91 -4.83
C HIS A 54 -3.75 -1.91 -5.94
N ARG A 55 -2.93 -2.92 -5.63
CA ARG A 55 -2.71 -4.07 -6.51
C ARG A 55 -3.78 -5.11 -6.20
N THR A 56 -4.90 -5.03 -6.92
CA THR A 56 -6.09 -5.88 -6.69
C THR A 56 -5.81 -7.36 -6.90
N SER A 57 -4.79 -7.71 -7.69
CA SER A 57 -4.35 -9.11 -7.91
C SER A 57 -3.59 -9.74 -6.73
N TRP A 58 -3.25 -8.98 -5.67
CA TRP A 58 -2.51 -9.54 -4.54
C TRP A 58 -3.36 -10.49 -3.69
N ALA A 59 -2.75 -11.57 -3.20
CA ALA A 59 -3.43 -12.64 -2.49
C ALA A 59 -4.28 -12.16 -1.29
N PHE A 60 -3.84 -11.13 -0.57
CA PHE A 60 -4.58 -10.63 0.60
C PHE A 60 -5.90 -9.92 0.23
N MET A 61 -6.07 -9.52 -1.04
CA MET A 61 -7.30 -8.88 -1.53
C MET A 61 -8.46 -9.88 -1.56
N ALA A 62 -8.19 -11.15 -1.86
CA ALA A 62 -9.19 -12.22 -1.83
C ALA A 62 -9.76 -12.39 -0.41
N ASN A 63 -8.92 -12.34 0.62
CA ASN A 63 -9.33 -12.43 2.03
C ASN A 63 -10.20 -11.23 2.49
N LEU A 64 -10.21 -10.14 1.73
CA LEU A 64 -11.05 -8.96 1.96
C LEU A 64 -12.29 -8.94 1.06
N GLY A 65 -12.47 -9.93 0.18
CA GLY A 65 -13.54 -9.94 -0.83
C GLY A 65 -13.35 -8.91 -1.95
N LEU A 66 -12.12 -8.43 -2.16
CA LEU A 66 -11.77 -7.34 -3.09
C LEU A 66 -10.91 -7.81 -4.28
N ALA A 67 -10.77 -9.12 -4.48
CA ALA A 67 -10.09 -9.64 -5.67
C ALA A 67 -10.95 -9.38 -6.93
N PRO A 68 -10.32 -9.13 -8.10
CA PRO A 68 -11.04 -9.01 -9.37
C PRO A 68 -11.88 -10.28 -9.61
N ARG A 69 -13.12 -10.09 -10.04
CA ARG A 69 -13.91 -11.21 -10.59
C ARG A 69 -13.33 -11.55 -11.96
N ALA A 70 -13.04 -12.83 -12.19
CA ALA A 70 -12.65 -13.35 -13.49
C ALA A 70 -13.78 -13.18 -14.51
#